data_AF-A0A2K5PJC1-F1
#
_entry.id   AF-A0A2K5PJC1-F1
#
_cell.length_a   1.000
_cell.length_b   1.000
_cell.length_c   1.000
_cell.angle_alpha   90.00
_cell.angle_beta   90.00
_cell.angle_gamma   90.00
#
_symmetry.space_group_name_H-M   'P 1'
#
loop_
_entity.id
_entity.type
_entity.pdbx_description
1 polymer ?
#
loop_
_entity_poly.entity_id
_entity_poly.type
_entity_poly.pdbx_seq_one_letter_code
_entity_poly.pdbx_strand_id
1 'polypeptide(L)'
;MRRHSETEVEEQTQELKTITRLQEQCRALQIQGLKESMNQNKATLALLHSKIRRGAQDWALAKKYDQWTISKACGKNAPLRLAHCRSTMEVAQEKLRKYVFDRVNAHNLLIHLVRRRGEKLESMHLELASLRSQPDASKEERRLLQIIRQLENNIEKTTIKITTSQNIHLLYLDLLDYLKKVLAGYPTELDKLQNLAVTYCSELSDMKNMSQDAMMITDEVKRNMRQKQVSFIEERRARENWLNQQRKLIDKIHTKETSEKYRRDIAGRFLAQRNTEENLELQLEDCEERRLQLKALLKQLELEEAVLKFHQRPSSISFKALEKKMTDMLKEEEERLQHMHSNTTKGQKLLLTIQMGVDNLYARLMGIPLPSAQREVVSSDTLDLYSKLAYCEGKLTYLADKVQTVSRTEEANTKVRDVLESSTLKEKYNTRISFEDREEDMIDSFQFADADHSYVPSRAEIKRRAQRLIEGKLKAARKKKK
;
A
#
# COMPACT_ATOMS: atom_id res chain seq x y z
N MET A 1 -45.96 4.30 -175.35
CA MET A 1 -45.10 4.89 -174.30
C MET A 1 -45.44 4.45 -172.85
N ARG A 2 -45.98 3.23 -172.60
CA ARG A 2 -46.11 2.67 -171.22
C ARG A 2 -45.54 1.25 -171.02
N ARG A 3 -45.22 0.51 -172.09
CA ARG A 3 -44.62 -0.85 -171.99
C ARG A 3 -43.13 -0.86 -171.61
N HIS A 4 -42.42 0.27 -171.75
CA HIS A 4 -41.04 0.39 -171.24
C HIS A 4 -41.03 0.84 -169.77
N SER A 5 -42.04 1.60 -169.31
CA SER A 5 -42.20 1.91 -167.89
C SER A 5 -42.64 0.68 -167.07
N GLU A 6 -43.39 -0.26 -167.65
CA GLU A 6 -43.76 -1.50 -166.94
C GLU A 6 -42.55 -2.44 -166.75
N THR A 7 -41.72 -2.67 -167.78
CA THR A 7 -40.53 -3.51 -167.67
C THR A 7 -39.43 -2.90 -166.80
N GLU A 8 -39.24 -1.58 -166.85
CA GLU A 8 -38.28 -0.85 -166.01
C GLU A 8 -38.76 -0.79 -164.55
N VAL A 9 -40.07 -0.66 -164.31
CA VAL A 9 -40.66 -0.79 -162.97
C VAL A 9 -40.55 -2.23 -162.47
N GLU A 10 -40.65 -3.25 -163.33
CA GLU A 10 -40.54 -4.66 -162.93
C GLU A 10 -39.10 -5.06 -162.57
N GLU A 11 -38.10 -4.56 -163.33
CA GLU A 11 -36.67 -4.68 -162.99
C GLU A 11 -36.34 -3.91 -161.70
N GLN A 12 -36.79 -2.65 -161.54
CA GLN A 12 -36.62 -1.89 -160.30
C GLN A 12 -37.32 -2.56 -159.10
N THR A 13 -38.47 -3.19 -159.32
CA THR A 13 -39.17 -3.94 -158.27
C THR A 13 -38.39 -5.21 -157.91
N GLN A 14 -37.75 -5.87 -158.88
CA GLN A 14 -36.93 -7.04 -158.64
C GLN A 14 -35.60 -6.69 -157.94
N GLU A 15 -34.98 -5.56 -158.29
CA GLU A 15 -33.82 -4.99 -157.59
C GLU A 15 -34.17 -4.55 -156.16
N LEU A 16 -35.30 -3.88 -155.95
CA LEU A 16 -35.75 -3.53 -154.60
C LEU A 16 -36.06 -4.77 -153.77
N LYS A 17 -36.61 -5.84 -154.37
CA LYS A 17 -36.80 -7.13 -153.70
C LYS A 17 -35.48 -7.80 -153.33
N THR A 18 -34.47 -7.78 -154.21
CA THR A 18 -33.14 -8.35 -153.89
C THR A 18 -32.39 -7.51 -152.86
N ILE A 19 -32.45 -6.18 -152.93
CA ILE A 19 -31.88 -5.28 -151.91
C ILE A 19 -32.57 -5.48 -150.57
N THR A 20 -33.90 -5.56 -150.54
CA THR A 20 -34.66 -5.81 -149.29
C THR A 20 -34.29 -7.17 -148.71
N ARG A 21 -34.21 -8.22 -149.54
CA ARG A 21 -33.77 -9.55 -149.13
C ARG A 21 -32.34 -9.55 -148.59
N LEU A 22 -31.42 -8.83 -149.22
CA LEU A 22 -30.04 -8.69 -148.74
C LEU A 22 -29.97 -7.89 -147.45
N GLN A 23 -30.75 -6.81 -147.30
CA GLN A 23 -30.84 -6.03 -146.07
C GLN A 23 -31.44 -6.86 -144.92
N GLU A 24 -32.45 -7.68 -145.19
CA GLU A 24 -33.02 -8.63 -144.22
C GLU A 24 -32.00 -9.70 -143.83
N GLN A 25 -31.23 -10.24 -144.80
CA GLN A 25 -30.13 -11.17 -144.53
C GLN A 25 -29.02 -10.52 -143.71
N CYS A 26 -28.61 -9.29 -144.02
CA CYS A 26 -27.61 -8.54 -143.24
C CYS A 26 -28.09 -8.26 -141.83
N ARG A 27 -29.36 -7.85 -141.63
CA ARG A 27 -29.96 -7.67 -140.29
C ARG A 27 -30.01 -8.98 -139.53
N ALA A 28 -30.38 -10.09 -140.18
CA ALA A 28 -30.40 -11.40 -139.57
C ALA A 28 -29.00 -11.83 -139.10
N LEU A 29 -27.97 -11.64 -139.93
CA LEU A 29 -26.57 -11.92 -139.58
C LEU A 29 -26.06 -11.02 -138.45
N GLN A 30 -26.41 -9.72 -138.44
CA GLN A 30 -26.08 -8.81 -137.34
C GLN A 30 -26.74 -9.23 -136.02
N ILE A 31 -28.03 -9.58 -136.04
CA ILE A 31 -28.75 -10.08 -134.86
C ILE A 31 -28.15 -11.40 -134.38
N GLN A 32 -27.76 -12.29 -135.31
CA GLN A 32 -27.08 -13.54 -134.98
C GLN A 32 -25.72 -13.27 -134.32
N GLY A 33 -24.88 -12.39 -134.88
CA GLY A 33 -23.59 -12.02 -134.29
C GLY A 33 -23.72 -11.38 -132.90
N LEU A 34 -24.71 -10.50 -132.70
CA LEU A 34 -25.02 -9.95 -131.38
C LEU A 34 -25.50 -11.03 -130.40
N LYS A 35 -26.31 -11.99 -130.85
CA LYS A 35 -26.79 -13.11 -130.04
C LYS A 35 -25.65 -14.06 -129.65
N GLU A 36 -24.73 -14.34 -130.57
CA GLU A 36 -23.52 -15.13 -130.31
C GLU A 36 -22.60 -14.41 -129.33
N SER A 37 -22.34 -13.12 -129.50
CA SER A 37 -21.58 -12.30 -128.54
C SER A 37 -22.25 -12.26 -127.16
N MET A 38 -23.57 -12.10 -127.10
CA MET A 38 -24.33 -12.17 -125.84
C MET A 38 -24.20 -13.55 -125.19
N ASN A 39 -24.26 -14.63 -125.96
CA ASN A 39 -24.11 -15.99 -125.43
C ASN A 39 -22.67 -16.25 -124.93
N GLN A 40 -21.66 -15.75 -125.65
CA GLN A 40 -20.26 -15.77 -125.20
C GLN A 40 -20.07 -14.96 -123.90
N ASN A 41 -20.69 -13.77 -123.80
CA ASN A 41 -20.67 -12.95 -122.59
C ASN A 41 -21.39 -13.63 -121.41
N LYS A 42 -22.52 -14.32 -121.66
CA LYS A 42 -23.19 -15.13 -120.62
C LYS A 42 -22.31 -16.28 -120.14
N ALA A 43 -21.61 -16.97 -121.05
CA ALA A 43 -20.70 -18.05 -120.70
C ALA A 43 -19.49 -17.55 -119.90
N THR A 44 -18.89 -16.42 -120.28
CA THR A 44 -17.78 -15.82 -119.55
C THR A 44 -18.21 -15.30 -118.17
N LEU A 45 -19.38 -14.67 -118.04
CA LEU A 45 -19.93 -14.27 -116.74
C LEU A 45 -20.20 -15.48 -115.84
N ALA A 46 -20.76 -16.56 -116.37
CA ALA A 46 -20.96 -17.80 -115.61
C ALA A 46 -19.63 -18.37 -115.10
N LEU A 47 -18.58 -18.34 -115.93
CA LEU A 47 -17.23 -18.75 -115.55
C LEU A 47 -16.67 -17.84 -114.44
N LEU A 48 -16.76 -16.51 -114.58
CA LEU A 48 -16.29 -15.57 -113.56
C LEU A 48 -17.04 -15.74 -112.23
N HIS A 49 -18.37 -15.88 -112.26
CA HIS A 49 -19.15 -16.16 -111.06
C HIS A 49 -18.77 -17.50 -110.40
N SER A 50 -18.46 -18.54 -111.19
CA SER A 50 -17.95 -19.80 -110.63
C SER A 50 -16.57 -19.63 -110.00
N LYS A 51 -15.66 -18.84 -110.61
CA LYS A 51 -14.34 -18.52 -110.04
C LYS A 51 -14.47 -17.70 -108.74
N ILE A 52 -15.34 -16.70 -108.69
CA ILE A 52 -15.59 -15.89 -107.49
C ILE A 52 -16.17 -16.77 -106.37
N ARG A 53 -17.14 -17.65 -106.69
CA ARG A 53 -17.70 -18.57 -105.69
C ARG A 53 -16.66 -19.54 -105.15
N ARG A 54 -15.80 -20.11 -106.01
CA ARG A 54 -14.68 -20.95 -105.57
C ARG A 54 -13.70 -20.16 -104.70
N GLY A 55 -13.28 -18.98 -105.13
CA GLY A 55 -12.38 -18.12 -104.33
C GLY A 55 -12.96 -17.73 -102.97
N ALA A 56 -14.27 -17.49 -102.88
CA ALA A 56 -14.95 -17.22 -101.60
C ALA A 56 -14.97 -18.47 -100.68
N GLN A 57 -15.14 -19.66 -101.25
CA GLN A 57 -15.07 -20.93 -100.51
C GLN A 57 -13.64 -21.20 -100.01
N ASP A 58 -12.63 -21.02 -100.88
CA ASP A 58 -11.23 -21.21 -100.55
C ASP A 58 -10.78 -20.26 -99.43
N TRP A 59 -11.21 -18.98 -99.50
CA TRP A 59 -10.95 -18.01 -98.43
C TRP A 59 -11.62 -18.39 -97.10
N ALA A 60 -12.86 -18.88 -97.14
CA ALA A 60 -13.56 -19.33 -95.94
C ALA A 60 -12.89 -20.56 -95.30
N LEU A 61 -12.36 -21.48 -96.12
CA LEU A 61 -11.59 -22.63 -95.65
C LEU A 61 -10.26 -22.20 -95.02
N ALA A 62 -9.51 -21.32 -95.68
CA ALA A 62 -8.26 -20.76 -95.16
C ALA A 62 -8.48 -20.08 -93.80
N LYS A 63 -9.53 -19.25 -93.67
CA LYS A 63 -9.87 -18.58 -92.42
C LYS A 63 -10.21 -19.55 -91.28
N LYS A 64 -10.93 -20.64 -91.57
CA LYS A 64 -11.21 -21.70 -90.58
C LYS A 64 -9.94 -22.42 -90.15
N TYR A 65 -9.04 -22.69 -91.09
CA TYR A 65 -7.75 -23.32 -90.83
C TYR A 65 -6.87 -22.46 -89.93
N ASP A 66 -6.76 -21.16 -90.22
CA ASP A 66 -6.05 -20.20 -89.38
C ASP A 66 -6.62 -20.16 -87.97
N GLN A 67 -7.96 -20.04 -87.85
CA GLN A 67 -8.63 -19.99 -86.56
C GLN A 67 -8.39 -21.26 -85.73
N TRP A 68 -8.45 -22.43 -86.36
CA TRP A 68 -8.17 -23.71 -85.70
C TRP A 68 -6.71 -23.81 -85.26
N THR A 69 -5.78 -23.45 -86.13
CA THR A 69 -4.33 -23.51 -85.87
C THR A 69 -3.93 -22.58 -84.74
N ILE A 70 -4.42 -21.33 -84.75
CA ILE A 70 -4.20 -20.34 -83.68
C ILE A 70 -4.80 -20.85 -82.36
N SER A 71 -6.01 -21.41 -82.40
CA SER A 71 -6.67 -21.95 -81.19
C SER A 71 -5.91 -23.12 -80.58
N LYS A 72 -5.37 -24.01 -81.42
CA LYS A 72 -4.53 -25.13 -80.99
C LYS A 72 -3.22 -24.64 -80.38
N ALA A 73 -2.55 -23.65 -81.00
CA ALA A 73 -1.30 -23.08 -80.51
C ALA A 73 -1.45 -22.32 -79.18
N CYS A 74 -2.57 -21.61 -78.98
CA CYS A 74 -2.83 -20.89 -77.73
C CYS A 74 -3.20 -21.81 -76.56
N GLY A 75 -3.53 -23.09 -76.81
CA GLY A 75 -3.86 -24.07 -75.78
C GLY A 75 -4.96 -23.59 -74.81
N LYS A 76 -4.68 -23.67 -73.51
CA LYS A 76 -5.60 -23.23 -72.43
C LYS A 76 -5.60 -21.72 -72.17
N ASN A 77 -4.71 -20.94 -72.81
CA ASN A 77 -4.61 -19.50 -72.59
C ASN A 77 -5.75 -18.75 -73.31
N ALA A 78 -6.92 -18.73 -72.67
CA ALA A 78 -8.12 -18.09 -73.19
C ALA A 78 -7.93 -16.61 -73.59
N PRO A 79 -7.20 -15.76 -72.84
CA PRO A 79 -7.00 -14.36 -73.21
C PRO A 79 -6.19 -14.20 -74.51
N LEU A 80 -5.12 -14.99 -74.64
CA LEU A 80 -4.25 -14.99 -75.81
C LEU A 80 -4.99 -15.51 -77.06
N ARG A 81 -5.80 -16.55 -76.88
CA ARG A 81 -6.67 -17.08 -77.94
C ARG A 81 -7.64 -16.01 -78.43
N LEU A 82 -8.37 -15.36 -77.53
CA LEU A 82 -9.34 -14.31 -77.86
C LEU A 82 -8.70 -13.11 -78.59
N ALA A 83 -7.49 -12.71 -78.19
CA ALA A 83 -6.74 -11.62 -78.82
C ALA A 83 -6.35 -11.91 -80.27
N HIS A 84 -6.20 -13.19 -80.65
CA HIS A 84 -5.75 -13.61 -81.98
C HIS A 84 -6.82 -14.28 -82.85
N CYS A 85 -8.04 -14.51 -82.33
CA CYS A 85 -9.15 -15.18 -83.03
C CYS A 85 -9.52 -14.62 -84.42
N ARG A 86 -9.20 -13.35 -84.71
CA ARG A 86 -9.49 -12.67 -85.98
C ARG A 86 -8.25 -12.35 -86.82
N SER A 87 -7.06 -12.77 -86.37
CA SER A 87 -5.80 -12.53 -87.08
C SER A 87 -5.52 -13.64 -88.10
N THR A 88 -4.77 -13.33 -89.15
CA THR A 88 -4.16 -14.37 -89.99
C THR A 88 -3.05 -15.09 -89.21
N MET A 89 -2.66 -16.26 -89.69
CA MET A 89 -1.61 -17.07 -89.07
C MET A 89 -0.30 -16.28 -88.85
N GLU A 90 0.13 -15.48 -89.84
CA GLU A 90 1.40 -14.74 -89.81
C GLU A 90 1.37 -13.64 -88.74
N VAL A 91 0.26 -12.89 -88.67
CA VAL A 91 0.09 -11.82 -87.68
C VAL A 91 0.03 -12.39 -86.26
N ALA A 92 -0.65 -13.52 -86.09
CA ALA A 92 -0.70 -14.21 -84.81
C ALA A 92 0.68 -14.76 -84.40
N GLN A 93 1.43 -15.33 -85.35
CA GLN A 93 2.78 -15.83 -85.13
C GLN A 93 3.73 -14.73 -84.66
N GLU A 94 3.74 -13.58 -85.33
CA GLU A 94 4.63 -12.47 -84.97
C GLU A 94 4.29 -11.87 -83.60
N LYS A 95 3.01 -11.67 -83.31
CA LYS A 95 2.56 -11.22 -81.99
C LYS A 95 2.95 -12.20 -80.88
N LEU A 96 2.83 -13.50 -81.14
CA LEU A 96 3.19 -14.53 -80.17
C LEU A 96 4.71 -14.61 -79.97
N ARG A 97 5.51 -14.49 -81.03
CA ARG A 97 6.97 -14.40 -80.94
C ARG A 97 7.41 -13.24 -80.08
N LYS A 98 6.85 -12.04 -80.31
CA LYS A 98 7.12 -10.86 -79.48
C LYS A 98 6.72 -11.10 -78.02
N TYR A 99 5.53 -11.64 -77.78
CA TYR A 99 5.07 -11.95 -76.42
C TYR A 99 6.01 -12.92 -75.68
N VAL A 100 6.47 -13.98 -76.36
CA VAL A 100 7.42 -14.95 -75.79
C VAL A 100 8.75 -14.26 -75.50
N PHE A 101 9.26 -13.44 -76.42
CA PHE A 101 10.50 -12.69 -76.21
C PHE A 101 10.42 -11.74 -75.01
N ASP A 102 9.33 -10.95 -74.91
CA ASP A 102 9.10 -10.04 -73.79
C ASP A 102 9.01 -10.80 -72.45
N ARG A 103 8.36 -11.97 -72.44
CA ARG A 103 8.26 -12.84 -71.26
C ARG A 103 9.62 -13.43 -70.86
N VAL A 104 10.43 -13.87 -71.82
CA VAL A 104 11.78 -14.38 -71.56
C VAL A 104 12.68 -13.27 -71.03
N ASN A 105 12.60 -12.07 -71.59
CA ASN A 105 13.36 -10.91 -71.08
C ASN A 105 12.95 -10.54 -69.66
N ALA A 106 11.64 -10.52 -69.36
CA ALA A 106 11.16 -10.30 -68.00
C ALA A 106 11.65 -11.39 -67.03
N HIS A 107 11.66 -12.65 -67.46
CA HIS A 107 12.20 -13.76 -66.68
C HIS A 107 13.70 -13.61 -66.41
N ASN A 108 14.49 -13.26 -67.43
CA ASN A 108 15.93 -13.03 -67.30
C ASN A 108 16.24 -11.88 -66.32
N LEU A 109 15.46 -10.79 -66.37
CA LEU A 109 15.56 -9.69 -65.41
C LEU A 109 15.29 -10.18 -63.97
N LEU A 110 14.25 -10.99 -63.78
CA LEU A 110 13.91 -11.56 -62.48
C LEU A 110 15.01 -12.50 -61.96
N ILE A 111 15.58 -13.36 -62.81
CA ILE A 111 16.71 -14.22 -62.44
C ILE A 111 17.88 -13.38 -61.92
N HIS A 112 18.25 -12.33 -62.65
CA HIS A 112 19.34 -11.44 -62.24
C HIS A 112 19.07 -10.77 -60.89
N LEU A 113 17.83 -10.29 -60.68
CA LEU A 113 17.41 -9.69 -59.40
C LEU A 113 17.46 -10.69 -58.25
N VAL A 114 16.99 -11.93 -58.45
CA VAL A 114 17.04 -12.99 -57.46
C VAL A 114 18.48 -13.30 -57.09
N ARG A 115 19.37 -13.42 -58.08
CA ARG A 115 20.80 -13.68 -57.86
C ARG A 115 21.45 -12.57 -57.02
N ARG A 116 21.24 -11.31 -57.39
CA ARG A 116 21.79 -10.15 -56.66
C ARG A 116 21.26 -10.06 -55.22
N ARG A 117 19.99 -10.41 -54.99
CA ARG A 117 19.43 -10.48 -53.63
C ARG A 117 20.01 -11.66 -52.84
N GLY A 118 20.24 -12.80 -53.49
CA GLY A 118 20.92 -13.96 -52.89
C GLY A 118 22.32 -13.62 -52.41
N GLU A 119 23.13 -12.99 -53.26
CA GLU A 119 24.48 -12.53 -52.91
C GLU A 119 24.48 -11.57 -51.70
N LYS A 120 23.52 -10.63 -51.65
CA LYS A 120 23.40 -9.73 -50.49
C LYS A 120 22.98 -10.46 -49.22
N LEU A 121 22.09 -11.45 -49.32
CA LEU A 121 21.67 -12.27 -48.19
C LEU A 121 22.84 -13.08 -47.63
N GLU A 122 23.65 -13.69 -48.49
CA GLU A 122 24.86 -14.42 -48.10
C GLU A 122 25.87 -13.51 -47.41
N SER A 123 26.10 -12.30 -47.94
CA SER A 123 26.94 -11.28 -47.30
C SER A 123 26.45 -10.93 -45.89
N MET A 124 25.14 -10.71 -45.70
CA MET A 124 24.58 -10.44 -44.38
C MET A 124 24.69 -11.64 -43.43
N HIS A 125 24.49 -12.86 -43.92
CA HIS A 125 24.67 -14.07 -43.12
C HIS A 125 26.13 -14.24 -42.66
N LEU A 126 27.10 -13.93 -43.51
CA LEU A 126 28.53 -13.97 -43.15
C LEU A 126 28.88 -12.91 -42.10
N GLU A 127 28.38 -11.68 -42.23
CA GLU A 127 28.55 -10.63 -41.22
C GLU A 127 27.95 -11.04 -39.87
N LEU A 128 26.73 -11.60 -39.87
CA LEU A 128 26.09 -12.11 -38.66
C LEU A 128 26.87 -13.27 -38.03
N ALA A 129 27.39 -14.19 -38.84
CA ALA A 129 28.23 -15.28 -38.35
C ALA A 129 29.52 -14.75 -37.72
N SER A 130 30.16 -13.74 -38.34
CA SER A 130 31.34 -13.08 -37.80
C SER A 130 31.05 -12.43 -36.44
N LEU A 131 29.95 -11.69 -36.31
CA LEU A 131 29.53 -11.09 -35.04
C LEU A 131 29.24 -12.13 -33.96
N ARG A 132 28.57 -13.23 -34.30
CA ARG A 132 28.30 -14.34 -33.37
C ARG A 132 29.56 -15.11 -32.96
N SER A 133 30.58 -15.13 -33.80
CA SER A 133 31.86 -15.79 -33.52
C SER A 133 32.81 -14.92 -32.68
N GLN A 134 32.44 -13.69 -32.34
CA GLN A 134 33.22 -12.88 -31.40
C GLN A 134 33.20 -13.55 -30.01
N PRO A 135 34.36 -13.65 -29.34
CA PRO A 135 34.44 -14.31 -28.04
C PRO A 135 33.67 -13.53 -26.96
N ASP A 136 32.99 -14.25 -26.08
CA ASP A 136 32.29 -13.69 -24.92
C ASP A 136 33.21 -12.81 -24.07
N ALA A 137 32.70 -11.60 -23.78
CA ALA A 137 33.25 -10.54 -22.94
C ALA A 137 34.78 -10.48 -22.87
N SER A 138 35.37 -9.44 -23.47
CA SER A 138 36.81 -9.19 -23.46
C SER A 138 37.37 -9.32 -22.03
N LYS A 139 38.63 -9.78 -21.89
CA LYS A 139 39.30 -9.82 -20.58
C LYS A 139 39.21 -8.47 -19.86
N GLU A 140 39.17 -7.38 -20.62
CA GLU A 140 39.00 -6.03 -20.10
C GLU A 140 37.58 -5.76 -19.59
N GLU A 141 36.54 -6.21 -20.28
CA GLU A 141 35.15 -6.10 -19.80
C GLU A 141 34.93 -6.89 -18.52
N ARG A 142 35.55 -8.08 -18.39
CA ARG A 142 35.51 -8.87 -17.15
C ARG A 142 36.21 -8.15 -15.99
N ARG A 143 37.34 -7.49 -16.26
CA ARG A 143 38.03 -6.65 -15.27
C ARG A 143 37.18 -5.47 -14.83
N LEU A 144 36.54 -4.77 -15.77
CA LEU A 144 35.65 -3.66 -15.48
C LEU A 144 34.45 -4.12 -14.64
N LEU A 145 33.82 -5.24 -14.98
CA LEU A 145 32.73 -5.83 -14.18
C LEU A 145 33.16 -6.18 -12.76
N GLN A 146 34.38 -6.68 -12.59
CA GLN A 146 34.94 -6.97 -11.26
C GLN A 146 35.19 -5.68 -10.45
N ILE A 147 35.69 -4.62 -11.09
CA ILE A 147 35.89 -3.30 -10.48
C ILE A 147 34.55 -2.71 -10.06
N ILE A 148 33.54 -2.75 -10.94
CA ILE A 148 32.17 -2.27 -10.65
C ILE A 148 31.63 -2.97 -9.41
N ARG A 149 31.70 -4.31 -9.38
CA ARG A 149 31.23 -5.08 -8.22
C ARG A 149 31.97 -4.74 -6.92
N GLN A 150 33.27 -4.45 -7.00
CA GLN A 150 34.04 -4.02 -5.83
C GLN A 150 33.63 -2.63 -5.36
N LEU A 151 33.36 -1.71 -6.28
CA LEU A 151 32.89 -0.36 -5.97
C LEU A 151 31.48 -0.40 -5.36
N GLU A 152 30.57 -1.20 -5.90
CA GLU A 152 29.23 -1.42 -5.35
C GLU A 152 29.30 -1.90 -3.89
N ASN A 153 30.11 -2.93 -3.62
CA ASN A 153 30.31 -3.43 -2.26
C ASN A 153 30.91 -2.37 -1.31
N ASN A 154 31.83 -1.54 -1.80
CA ASN A 154 32.44 -0.47 -1.00
C ASN A 154 31.45 0.65 -0.70
N ILE A 155 30.60 1.00 -1.67
CA ILE A 155 29.52 1.98 -1.50
C ILE A 155 28.53 1.47 -0.47
N GLU A 156 28.04 0.24 -0.60
CA GLU A 156 27.09 -0.36 0.34
C GLU A 156 27.64 -0.37 1.77
N LYS A 157 28.90 -0.81 1.97
CA LYS A 157 29.56 -0.76 3.28
C LYS A 157 29.65 0.66 3.85
N THR A 158 29.91 1.64 2.99
CA THR A 158 30.00 3.05 3.41
C THR A 158 28.63 3.59 3.79
N THR A 159 27.58 3.27 3.03
CA THR A 159 26.20 3.61 3.35
C THR A 159 25.77 3.03 4.70
N ILE A 160 26.06 1.75 4.95
CA ILE A 160 25.78 1.11 6.26
C ILE A 160 26.49 1.86 7.39
N LYS A 161 27.77 2.22 7.22
CA LYS A 161 28.53 3.00 8.22
C LYS A 161 27.94 4.39 8.46
N ILE A 162 27.46 5.05 7.42
CA ILE A 162 26.80 6.35 7.54
C ILE A 162 25.51 6.20 8.35
N THR A 163 24.65 5.24 8.02
CA THR A 163 23.39 5.00 8.73
C THR A 163 23.64 4.64 10.19
N THR A 164 24.61 3.77 10.50
CA THR A 164 24.93 3.44 11.89
C THR A 164 25.50 4.64 12.65
N SER A 165 26.37 5.44 12.03
CA SER A 165 26.88 6.67 12.63
C SER A 165 25.77 7.69 12.89
N GLN A 166 24.80 7.82 11.98
CA GLN A 166 23.64 8.71 12.15
C GLN A 166 22.77 8.25 13.33
N ASN A 167 22.50 6.95 13.43
CA ASN A 167 21.73 6.39 14.54
C ASN A 167 22.44 6.63 15.89
N ILE A 168 23.76 6.42 15.94
CA ILE A 168 24.56 6.71 17.13
C ILE A 168 24.52 8.20 17.47
N HIS A 169 24.61 9.07 16.47
CA HIS A 169 24.55 10.52 16.68
C HIS A 169 23.20 10.96 17.26
N LEU A 170 22.09 10.45 16.72
CA LEU A 170 20.75 10.73 17.24
C LEU A 170 20.61 10.26 18.69
N LEU A 171 21.12 9.06 19.02
CA LEU A 171 21.13 8.56 20.40
C LEU A 171 21.88 9.49 21.35
N TYR A 172 23.05 10.01 20.93
CA TYR A 172 23.81 10.97 21.74
C TYR A 172 23.08 12.31 21.90
N LEU A 173 22.36 12.77 20.88
CA LEU A 173 21.53 13.98 20.98
C LEU A 173 20.38 13.78 21.98
N ASP A 174 19.69 12.65 21.92
CA ASP A 174 18.60 12.31 22.83
C ASP A 174 19.10 12.21 24.28
N LEU A 175 20.26 11.56 24.49
CA LEU A 175 20.90 11.48 25.80
C LEU A 175 21.28 12.87 26.32
N LEU A 176 21.84 13.73 25.47
CA LEU A 176 22.19 15.09 25.85
C LEU A 176 20.95 15.90 26.24
N ASP A 177 19.84 15.78 25.50
CA ASP A 177 18.58 16.45 25.83
C ASP A 177 18.01 15.96 27.17
N TYR A 178 18.04 14.64 27.41
CA TYR A 178 17.67 14.06 28.69
C TYR A 178 18.54 14.61 29.83
N LEU A 179 19.87 14.63 29.68
CA LEU A 179 20.77 15.16 30.68
C LEU A 179 20.54 16.65 30.95
N LYS A 180 20.25 17.45 29.92
CA LYS A 180 19.86 18.86 30.09
C LYS A 180 18.58 19.00 30.90
N LYS A 181 17.57 18.16 30.66
CA LYS A 181 16.32 18.15 31.44
C LYS A 181 16.56 17.78 32.91
N VAL A 182 17.37 16.76 33.17
CA VAL A 182 17.76 16.38 34.54
C VAL A 182 18.53 17.51 35.22
N LEU A 183 19.49 18.12 34.51
CA LEU A 183 20.29 19.23 35.01
C LEU A 183 19.41 20.43 35.38
N ALA A 184 18.38 20.73 34.57
CA ALA A 184 17.41 21.79 34.85
C ALA A 184 16.56 21.51 36.10
N GLY A 185 16.42 20.25 36.52
CA GLY A 185 15.73 19.87 37.76
C GLY A 185 16.53 20.13 39.03
N TYR A 186 17.86 20.00 38.98
CA TYR A 186 18.72 20.12 40.18
C TYR A 186 18.59 21.45 40.94
N PRO A 187 18.53 22.63 40.30
CA PRO A 187 18.34 23.89 41.02
C PRO A 187 17.09 23.89 41.91
N THR A 188 15.99 23.33 41.41
CA THR A 188 14.73 23.28 42.17
C THR A 188 14.86 22.39 43.42
N GLU A 189 15.52 21.23 43.29
CA GLU A 189 15.78 20.36 44.44
C GLU A 189 16.77 20.99 45.43
N LEU A 190 17.78 21.70 44.92
CA LEU A 190 18.73 22.43 45.75
C LEU A 190 18.05 23.54 46.55
N ASP A 191 17.16 24.31 45.92
CA ASP A 191 16.37 25.36 46.57
C ASP A 191 15.51 24.78 47.71
N LYS A 192 14.88 23.61 47.50
CA LYS A 192 14.10 22.93 48.55
C LYS A 192 14.98 22.57 49.74
N LEU A 193 16.14 21.97 49.50
CA LEU A 193 17.08 21.59 50.56
C LEU A 193 17.63 22.81 51.29
N GLN A 194 17.95 23.87 50.56
CA GLN A 194 18.43 25.12 51.14
C GLN A 194 17.37 25.76 52.03
N ASN A 195 16.12 25.82 51.57
CA ASN A 195 15.00 26.33 52.38
C ASN A 195 14.79 25.49 53.65
N LEU A 196 14.85 24.16 53.54
CA LEU A 196 14.74 23.27 54.70
C LEU A 196 15.85 23.52 55.72
N ALA A 197 17.10 23.67 55.26
CA ALA A 197 18.23 23.98 56.12
C ALA A 197 18.07 25.35 56.81
N VAL A 198 17.59 26.36 56.09
CA VAL A 198 17.29 27.69 56.67
C VAL A 198 16.24 27.58 57.77
N THR A 199 15.16 26.84 57.53
CA THR A 199 14.11 26.61 58.55
C THR A 199 14.66 25.93 59.80
N TYR A 200 15.46 24.87 59.64
CA TYR A 200 16.08 24.21 60.80
C TYR A 200 17.05 25.12 61.55
N CYS A 201 17.83 25.95 60.84
CA CYS A 201 18.70 26.93 61.48
C CYS A 201 17.90 27.97 62.27
N SER A 202 16.77 28.45 61.75
CA SER A 202 15.90 29.37 62.50
C SER A 202 15.29 28.70 63.72
N GLU A 203 14.76 27.48 63.60
CA GLU A 203 14.18 26.73 64.72
C GLU A 203 15.21 26.50 65.84
N LEU A 204 16.44 26.11 65.49
CA LEU A 204 17.52 25.94 66.45
C LEU A 204 17.90 27.25 67.14
N SER A 205 17.92 28.36 66.39
CA SER A 205 18.17 29.69 66.96
C SER A 205 17.07 30.09 67.94
N ASP A 206 15.81 29.84 67.60
CA ASP A 206 14.67 30.12 68.47
C ASP A 206 14.72 29.28 69.74
N MET A 207 15.01 27.98 69.64
CA MET A 207 15.20 27.12 70.81
C MET A 207 16.38 27.56 71.69
N LYS A 208 17.48 28.04 71.08
CA LYS A 208 18.62 28.60 71.82
C LYS A 208 18.23 29.85 72.60
N ASN A 209 17.47 30.76 71.97
CA ASN A 209 16.96 31.96 72.62
C ASN A 209 16.03 31.60 73.79
N MET A 210 15.07 30.68 73.57
CA MET A 210 14.19 30.17 74.61
C MET A 210 14.95 29.53 75.79
N SER A 211 16.00 28.75 75.50
CA SER A 211 16.84 28.15 76.54
C SER A 211 17.61 29.20 77.34
N GLN A 212 18.11 30.24 76.67
CA GLN A 212 18.81 31.34 77.34
C GLN A 212 17.84 32.12 78.24
N ASP A 213 16.64 32.44 77.75
CA ASP A 213 15.60 33.12 78.54
C ASP A 213 15.18 32.29 79.74
N ALA A 214 14.96 30.98 79.56
CA ALA A 214 14.66 30.07 80.67
C ALA A 214 15.78 30.02 81.72
N MET A 215 17.05 30.07 81.30
CA MET A 215 18.20 30.14 82.19
C MET A 215 18.23 31.46 82.97
N MET A 216 18.01 32.60 82.28
CA MET A 216 17.93 33.92 82.91
C MET A 216 16.80 34.01 83.94
N ILE A 217 15.61 33.50 83.62
CA ILE A 217 14.48 33.41 84.54
C ILE A 217 14.84 32.54 85.75
N THR A 218 15.44 31.37 85.51
CA THR A 218 15.85 30.45 86.58
C THR A 218 16.87 31.11 87.53
N ASP A 219 17.87 31.79 86.99
CA ASP A 219 18.88 32.49 87.78
C ASP A 219 18.29 33.70 88.52
N GLU A 220 17.35 34.42 87.91
CA GLU A 220 16.59 35.48 88.57
C GLU A 220 15.74 34.97 89.72
N VAL A 221 15.04 33.85 89.54
CA VAL A 221 14.28 33.19 90.62
C VAL A 221 15.22 32.73 91.73
N LYS A 222 16.37 32.13 91.42
CA LYS A 222 17.38 31.73 92.42
C LYS A 222 17.94 32.93 93.18
N ARG A 223 18.22 34.04 92.49
CA ARG A 223 18.71 35.30 93.10
C ARG A 223 17.67 35.87 94.07
N ASN A 224 16.41 35.98 93.62
CA ASN A 224 15.30 36.44 94.46
C ASN A 224 15.07 35.53 95.66
N MET A 225 15.16 34.21 95.49
CA MET A 225 15.02 33.26 96.61
C MET A 225 16.15 33.43 97.64
N ARG A 226 17.40 33.58 97.20
CA ARG A 226 18.55 33.84 98.10
C ARG A 226 18.39 35.18 98.82
N GLN A 227 17.97 36.22 98.11
CA GLN A 227 17.72 37.54 98.71
C GLN A 227 16.64 37.47 99.79
N LYS A 228 15.49 36.84 99.48
CA LYS A 228 14.41 36.60 100.44
C LYS A 228 14.85 35.74 101.62
N GLN A 229 15.70 34.73 101.39
CA GLN A 229 16.25 33.90 102.45
C GLN A 229 17.15 34.71 103.39
N VAL A 230 18.02 35.57 102.86
CA VAL A 230 18.89 36.45 103.65
C VAL A 230 18.04 37.42 104.48
N SER A 231 17.07 38.11 103.86
CA SER A 231 16.19 39.02 104.59
C SER A 231 15.38 38.30 105.68
N PHE A 232 14.93 37.07 105.41
CA PHE A 232 14.25 36.24 106.41
C PHE A 232 15.17 35.84 107.56
N ILE A 233 16.43 35.48 107.29
CA ILE A 233 17.41 35.17 108.34
C ILE A 233 17.72 36.42 109.17
N GLU A 234 17.87 37.58 108.55
CA GLU A 234 18.08 38.86 109.24
C GLU A 234 16.89 39.23 110.12
N GLU A 235 15.67 39.13 109.59
CA GLU A 235 14.44 39.35 110.37
C GLU A 235 14.32 38.34 111.52
N ARG A 236 14.59 37.06 111.27
CA ARG A 236 14.61 36.01 112.30
C ARG A 236 15.65 36.31 113.37
N ARG A 237 16.88 36.72 113.00
CA ARG A 237 17.93 37.12 113.96
C ARG A 237 17.52 38.35 114.76
N ALA A 238 16.89 39.33 114.14
CA ALA A 238 16.37 40.51 114.83
C ALA A 238 15.28 40.13 115.86
N ARG A 239 14.33 39.27 115.46
CA ARG A 239 13.31 38.70 116.35
C ARG A 239 13.94 37.89 117.48
N GLU A 240 14.92 37.04 117.19
CA GLU A 240 15.60 36.20 118.18
C GLU A 240 16.45 37.02 119.16
N ASN A 241 17.12 38.08 118.68
CA ASN A 241 17.81 39.04 119.53
C ASN A 241 16.84 39.77 120.46
N TRP A 242 15.69 40.21 119.94
CA TRP A 242 14.63 40.81 120.75
C TRP A 242 14.07 39.81 121.77
N LEU A 243 13.80 38.57 121.37
CA LEU A 243 13.37 37.49 122.27
C LEU A 243 14.44 37.16 123.32
N ASN A 244 15.72 37.18 122.99
CA ASN A 244 16.80 36.98 123.94
C ASN A 244 16.92 38.16 124.91
N GLN A 245 16.68 39.39 124.46
CA GLN A 245 16.56 40.55 125.34
C GLN A 245 15.37 40.38 126.31
N GLN A 246 14.19 40.00 125.81
CA GLN A 246 13.02 39.68 126.63
C GLN A 246 13.29 38.49 127.56
N ARG A 247 13.96 37.44 127.08
CA ARG A 247 14.32 36.27 127.88
C ARG A 247 15.32 36.63 128.95
N LYS A 248 16.29 37.52 128.73
CA LYS A 248 17.16 38.04 129.80
C LYS A 248 16.36 38.83 130.85
N LEU A 249 15.30 39.55 130.45
CA LEU A 249 14.36 40.17 131.39
C LEU A 249 13.56 39.10 132.15
N ILE A 250 13.14 38.03 131.48
CA ILE A 250 12.41 36.89 132.06
C ILE A 250 13.31 35.99 132.92
N ASP A 251 14.59 35.80 132.60
CA ASP A 251 15.55 35.02 133.37
C ASP A 251 15.95 35.80 134.64
N LYS A 252 15.98 37.14 134.58
CA LYS A 252 16.00 38.00 135.77
C LYS A 252 14.75 37.81 136.64
N ILE A 253 13.59 37.51 136.04
CA ILE A 253 12.36 37.13 136.75
C ILE A 253 12.45 35.68 137.29
N HIS A 254 13.04 34.73 136.54
CA HIS A 254 13.14 33.31 136.91
C HIS A 254 14.27 32.96 137.88
N THR A 255 15.24 33.84 138.14
CA THR A 255 16.10 33.73 139.33
C THR A 255 15.36 33.97 140.65
N LYS A 256 14.03 34.21 140.62
CA LYS A 256 13.15 34.31 141.80
C LYS A 256 12.00 33.30 141.87
N GLU A 257 11.84 32.37 140.93
CA GLU A 257 10.69 31.47 140.93
C GLU A 257 11.04 30.06 140.41
N THR A 258 11.72 29.30 141.27
CA THR A 258 11.74 27.83 141.23
C THR A 258 10.47 27.27 141.87
N SER A 259 9.42 27.10 141.08
CA SER A 259 8.45 26.00 141.19
C SER A 259 7.31 26.25 140.21
N GLU A 260 7.27 25.49 139.11
CA GLU A 260 6.06 24.98 138.43
C GLU A 260 6.42 24.39 137.05
N LYS A 261 7.47 23.58 137.07
CA LYS A 261 7.92 22.74 135.97
C LYS A 261 7.25 21.37 136.11
N TYR A 262 5.94 21.26 135.93
CA TYR A 262 5.27 19.94 135.75
C TYR A 262 3.83 19.99 135.19
N ARG A 263 3.21 21.17 135.00
CA ARG A 263 1.79 21.27 134.55
C ARG A 263 1.56 21.64 133.08
N ARG A 264 2.60 22.06 132.32
CA ARG A 264 2.45 22.50 130.92
C ARG A 264 2.73 21.44 129.86
N ASP A 265 3.16 20.23 130.25
CA ASP A 265 3.60 19.17 129.34
C ASP A 265 2.45 18.33 128.73
N ILE A 266 1.20 18.63 129.10
CA ILE A 266 -0.01 17.97 128.57
C ILE A 266 -0.66 18.80 127.44
N ALA A 267 -0.47 20.13 127.41
CA ALA A 267 -1.02 20.99 126.36
C ALA A 267 -0.22 20.95 125.03
N GLY A 268 1.06 20.59 125.08
CA GLY A 268 1.91 20.46 123.88
C GLY A 268 1.55 19.28 122.97
N ARG A 269 0.89 18.25 123.53
CA ARG A 269 0.44 17.07 122.77
C ARG A 269 -0.83 17.34 121.96
N PHE A 270 -1.67 18.29 122.38
CA PHE A 270 -2.86 18.73 121.63
C PHE A 270 -2.53 19.74 120.52
N LEU A 271 -1.52 20.59 120.71
CA LEU A 271 -1.06 21.53 119.67
C LEU A 271 -0.36 20.81 118.50
N ALA A 272 0.35 19.70 118.77
CA ALA A 272 0.91 18.86 117.71
C ALA A 272 -0.18 18.19 116.85
N GLN A 273 -1.32 17.86 117.46
CA GLN A 273 -2.47 17.26 116.76
C GLN A 273 -3.24 18.27 115.90
N ARG A 274 -3.35 19.53 116.35
CA ARG A 274 -3.92 20.63 115.53
C ARG A 274 -3.02 20.99 114.34
N ASN A 275 -1.70 21.00 114.53
CA ASN A 275 -0.76 21.24 113.43
C ASN A 275 -0.77 20.10 112.39
N THR A 276 -1.05 18.86 112.78
CA THR A 276 -1.23 17.76 111.83
C THR A 276 -2.55 17.85 111.07
N GLU A 277 -3.60 18.40 111.69
CA GLU A 277 -4.90 18.64 111.07
C GLU A 277 -4.83 19.78 110.04
N GLU A 278 -4.24 20.93 110.40
CA GLU A 278 -4.03 22.06 109.48
C GLU A 278 -3.12 21.67 108.27
N ASN A 279 -2.16 20.75 108.46
CA ASN A 279 -1.31 20.27 107.37
C ASN A 279 -2.01 19.25 106.46
N LEU A 280 -2.99 18.50 106.96
CA LEU A 280 -3.86 17.62 106.16
C LEU A 280 -4.90 18.44 105.38
N GLU A 281 -5.40 19.54 105.94
CA GLU A 281 -6.27 20.50 105.25
C GLU A 281 -5.57 21.16 104.05
N LEU A 282 -4.31 21.62 104.23
CA LEU A 282 -3.52 22.16 103.12
C LEU A 282 -3.25 21.11 102.03
N GLN A 283 -3.05 19.83 102.38
CA GLN A 283 -2.92 18.76 101.39
C GLN A 283 -4.23 18.41 100.69
N LEU A 284 -5.38 18.59 101.37
CA LEU A 284 -6.70 18.44 100.77
C LEU A 284 -6.98 19.57 99.77
N GLU A 285 -6.64 20.82 100.11
CA GLU A 285 -6.72 21.95 99.17
C GLU A 285 -5.82 21.73 97.94
N ASP A 286 -4.57 21.31 98.14
CA ASP A 286 -3.62 21.05 97.05
C ASP A 286 -4.06 19.86 96.17
N CYS A 287 -4.73 18.85 96.75
CA CYS A 287 -5.38 17.76 96.01
C CYS A 287 -6.64 18.22 95.26
N GLU A 288 -7.43 19.13 95.85
CA GLU A 288 -8.61 19.70 95.21
C GLU A 288 -8.26 20.63 94.04
N GLU A 289 -7.19 21.43 94.17
CA GLU A 289 -6.67 22.23 93.06
C GLU A 289 -6.20 21.35 91.91
N ARG A 290 -5.45 20.26 92.18
CA ARG A 290 -5.08 19.28 91.16
C ARG A 290 -6.30 18.62 90.51
N ARG A 291 -7.34 18.31 91.30
CA ARG A 291 -8.60 17.75 90.79
C ARG A 291 -9.31 18.74 89.87
N LEU A 292 -9.34 20.03 90.21
CA LEU A 292 -9.93 21.07 89.38
C LEU A 292 -9.13 21.31 88.08
N GLN A 293 -7.79 21.29 88.14
CA GLN A 293 -6.92 21.39 86.96
C GLN A 293 -7.10 20.20 86.01
N LEU A 294 -7.13 18.97 86.53
CA LEU A 294 -7.39 17.77 85.72
C LEU A 294 -8.78 17.79 85.09
N LYS A 295 -9.79 18.28 85.81
CA LYS A 295 -11.16 18.43 85.29
C LYS A 295 -11.25 19.50 84.18
N ALA A 296 -10.44 20.55 84.24
CA ALA A 296 -10.32 21.55 83.18
C ALA A 296 -9.63 20.98 81.93
N LEU A 297 -8.57 20.20 82.11
CA LEU A 297 -7.83 19.55 81.03
C LEU A 297 -8.68 18.49 80.32
N LEU A 298 -9.49 17.75 81.07
CA LEU A 298 -10.45 16.79 80.52
C LEU A 298 -11.51 17.49 79.65
N LYS A 299 -12.04 18.63 80.08
CA LYS A 299 -12.96 19.44 79.26
C LYS A 299 -12.29 20.01 78.00
N GLN A 300 -11.00 20.36 78.06
CA GLN A 300 -10.23 20.79 76.87
C GLN A 300 -10.08 19.65 75.87
N LEU A 301 -9.73 18.44 76.33
CA LEU A 301 -9.61 17.25 75.50
C LEU A 301 -10.95 16.80 74.92
N GLU A 302 -12.06 16.91 75.67
CA GLU A 302 -13.41 16.67 75.14
C GLU A 302 -13.79 17.67 74.03
N LEU A 303 -13.34 18.92 74.15
CA LEU A 303 -13.52 19.95 73.10
C LEU A 303 -12.66 19.65 71.88
N GLU A 304 -11.42 19.19 72.06
CA GLU A 304 -10.55 18.70 70.99
C GLU A 304 -11.10 17.44 70.31
N GLU A 305 -11.67 16.51 71.07
CA GLU A 305 -12.34 15.32 70.54
C GLU A 305 -13.60 15.71 69.76
N ALA A 306 -14.40 16.65 70.26
CA ALA A 306 -15.56 17.17 69.54
C ALA A 306 -15.14 17.90 68.25
N VAL A 307 -14.04 18.65 68.28
CA VAL A 307 -13.39 19.21 67.09
C VAL A 307 -13.01 18.07 66.14
N LEU A 308 -12.34 17.01 66.58
CA LEU A 308 -11.94 15.89 65.72
C LEU A 308 -13.12 15.04 65.21
N LYS A 309 -14.23 14.94 65.96
CA LYS A 309 -15.46 14.24 65.54
C LYS A 309 -16.32 15.03 64.56
N PHE A 310 -16.31 16.37 64.63
CA PHE A 310 -17.17 17.23 63.81
C PHE A 310 -16.44 18.03 62.72
N HIS A 311 -15.11 17.94 62.61
CA HIS A 311 -14.43 18.34 61.38
C HIS A 311 -14.73 17.31 60.28
N GLN A 312 -15.53 17.70 59.29
CA GLN A 312 -15.41 17.12 57.96
C GLN A 312 -13.96 17.29 57.51
N ARG A 313 -13.20 16.19 57.53
CA ARG A 313 -11.88 16.12 56.88
C ARG A 313 -12.08 16.58 55.43
N PRO A 314 -11.34 17.60 54.94
CA PRO A 314 -11.40 17.92 53.53
C PRO A 314 -10.84 16.70 52.78
N SER A 315 -11.73 16.10 51.98
CA SER A 315 -11.49 15.08 50.95
C SER A 315 -11.82 13.61 51.24
N SER A 316 -13.06 13.31 51.66
CA SER A 316 -13.66 11.99 51.36
C SER A 316 -14.04 11.83 49.87
N ILE A 317 -14.13 12.95 49.13
CA ILE A 317 -14.49 12.99 47.70
C ILE A 317 -13.28 12.70 46.79
N SER A 318 -12.06 13.10 47.18
CA SER A 318 -10.86 12.91 46.34
C SER A 318 -10.42 11.44 46.27
N PHE A 319 -10.48 10.71 47.39
CA PHE A 319 -10.09 9.30 47.43
C PHE A 319 -11.07 8.41 46.65
N LYS A 320 -12.39 8.60 46.81
CA LYS A 320 -13.39 7.85 46.02
C LYS A 320 -13.36 8.20 44.54
N ALA A 321 -13.10 9.45 44.19
CA ALA A 321 -12.95 9.86 42.79
C ALA A 321 -11.65 9.33 42.16
N LEU A 322 -10.56 9.25 42.93
CA LEU A 322 -9.30 8.68 42.50
C LEU A 322 -9.40 7.16 42.35
N GLU A 323 -10.01 6.49 43.32
CA GLU A 323 -10.31 5.05 43.28
C GLU A 323 -11.15 4.71 42.04
N LYS A 324 -12.24 5.47 41.79
CA LYS A 324 -13.07 5.30 40.60
C LYS A 324 -12.29 5.52 39.29
N LYS A 325 -11.41 6.52 39.22
CA LYS A 325 -10.56 6.74 38.05
C LYS A 325 -9.57 5.60 37.83
N MET A 326 -8.97 5.08 38.90
CA MET A 326 -8.04 3.95 38.80
C MET A 326 -8.77 2.66 38.38
N THR A 327 -9.99 2.44 38.86
CA THR A 327 -10.81 1.29 38.41
C THR A 327 -11.27 1.43 36.95
N ASP A 328 -11.63 2.65 36.52
CA ASP A 328 -12.05 2.90 35.14
C ASP A 328 -10.87 2.73 34.16
N MET A 329 -9.67 3.22 34.51
CA MET A 329 -8.45 3.00 33.71
C MET A 329 -8.00 1.54 33.68
N LEU A 330 -8.12 0.83 34.82
CA LEU A 330 -7.80 -0.60 34.87
C LEU A 330 -8.70 -1.39 33.91
N LYS A 331 -10.00 -1.09 33.91
CA LYS A 331 -10.97 -1.74 33.03
C LYS A 331 -10.69 -1.44 31.55
N GLU A 332 -10.34 -0.20 31.21
CA GLU A 332 -9.97 0.19 29.83
C GLU A 332 -8.71 -0.55 29.36
N GLU A 333 -7.69 -0.69 30.21
CA GLU A 333 -6.48 -1.45 29.90
C GLU A 333 -6.73 -2.96 29.79
N GLU A 334 -7.62 -3.53 30.61
CA GLU A 334 -8.05 -4.91 30.49
C GLU A 334 -8.78 -5.18 29.16
N GLU A 335 -9.69 -4.28 28.74
CA GLU A 335 -10.37 -4.37 27.44
C GLU A 335 -9.39 -4.24 26.26
N ARG A 336 -8.41 -3.33 26.36
CA ARG A 336 -7.32 -3.21 25.37
C ARG A 336 -6.48 -4.48 25.29
N LEU A 337 -6.11 -5.07 26.43
CA LEU A 337 -5.33 -6.30 26.47
C LEU A 337 -6.09 -7.47 25.85
N GLN A 338 -7.39 -7.61 26.15
CA GLN A 338 -8.24 -8.64 25.55
C GLN A 338 -8.36 -8.47 24.03
N HIS A 339 -8.50 -7.23 23.55
CA HIS A 339 -8.52 -6.94 22.12
C HIS A 339 -7.21 -7.32 21.42
N MET A 340 -6.07 -6.96 22.02
CA MET A 340 -4.74 -7.33 21.50
C MET A 340 -4.51 -8.84 21.50
N HIS A 341 -4.96 -9.56 22.54
CA HIS A 341 -4.90 -11.02 22.56
C HIS A 341 -5.76 -11.66 21.47
N SER A 342 -6.96 -11.15 21.21
CA SER A 342 -7.82 -11.63 20.11
C SER A 342 -7.13 -11.44 18.76
N ASN A 343 -6.58 -10.25 18.51
CA ASN A 343 -5.86 -9.95 17.26
C ASN A 343 -4.60 -10.81 17.10
N THR A 344 -3.84 -11.02 18.17
CA THR A 344 -2.65 -11.89 18.15
C THR A 344 -3.03 -13.34 17.85
N THR A 345 -4.13 -13.83 18.44
CA THR A 345 -4.63 -15.19 18.21
C THR A 345 -5.08 -15.38 16.76
N LYS A 346 -5.75 -14.38 16.17
CA LYS A 346 -6.12 -14.37 14.74
C LYS A 346 -4.86 -14.40 13.84
N GLY A 347 -3.86 -13.58 14.16
CA GLY A 347 -2.58 -13.57 13.44
C GLY A 347 -1.84 -14.91 13.51
N GLN A 348 -1.82 -15.55 14.68
CA GLN A 348 -1.23 -16.89 14.85
C GLN A 348 -1.95 -17.97 14.03
N LYS A 349 -3.30 -17.95 14.01
CA LYS A 349 -4.10 -18.87 13.18
C LYS A 349 -3.84 -18.69 11.68
N LEU A 350 -3.71 -17.44 11.24
CA LEU A 350 -3.37 -17.13 9.85
C LEU A 350 -1.99 -17.65 9.48
N LEU A 351 -0.99 -17.41 10.34
CA LEU A 351 0.38 -17.89 10.12
C LEU A 351 0.43 -19.42 10.00
N LEU A 352 -0.28 -20.13 10.88
CA LEU A 352 -0.37 -21.59 10.83
C LEU A 352 -0.99 -22.07 9.51
N THR A 353 -2.03 -21.39 9.03
CA THR A 353 -2.71 -21.72 7.77
C THR A 353 -1.77 -21.51 6.57
N ILE A 354 -1.02 -20.41 6.56
CA ILE A 354 -0.01 -20.13 5.53
C ILE A 354 1.09 -21.20 5.56
N GLN A 355 1.60 -21.54 6.75
CA GLN A 355 2.62 -22.56 6.90
C GLN A 355 2.14 -23.93 6.38
N MET A 356 0.94 -24.35 6.76
CA MET A 356 0.33 -25.57 6.23
C MET A 356 0.13 -25.51 4.70
N GLY A 357 -0.25 -24.35 4.15
CA GLY A 357 -0.38 -24.15 2.71
C GLY A 357 0.95 -24.30 1.96
N VAL A 358 2.01 -23.68 2.48
CA VAL A 358 3.37 -23.79 1.92
C VAL A 358 3.90 -25.22 2.05
N ASP A 359 3.69 -25.88 3.18
CA ASP A 359 4.10 -27.28 3.39
C ASP A 359 3.40 -28.23 2.42
N ASN A 360 2.10 -28.04 2.18
CA ASN A 360 1.34 -28.80 1.20
C ASN A 360 1.83 -28.57 -0.23
N LEU A 361 2.14 -27.31 -0.59
CA LEU A 361 2.67 -26.96 -1.91
C LEU A 361 4.05 -27.57 -2.13
N TYR A 362 4.92 -27.47 -1.12
CA TYR A 362 6.25 -28.07 -1.12
C TYR A 362 6.17 -29.58 -1.32
N ALA A 363 5.34 -30.29 -0.55
CA ALA A 363 5.15 -31.74 -0.68
C ALA A 363 4.71 -32.17 -2.10
N ARG A 364 3.85 -31.39 -2.76
CA ARG A 364 3.41 -31.67 -4.14
C ARG A 364 4.50 -31.42 -5.19
N LEU A 365 5.33 -30.41 -4.98
CA LEU A 365 6.38 -30.01 -5.93
C LEU A 365 7.69 -30.79 -5.74
N MET A 366 7.91 -31.41 -4.59
CA MET A 366 9.11 -32.21 -4.28
C MET A 366 9.41 -33.28 -5.34
N GLY A 367 8.39 -33.98 -5.86
CA GLY A 367 8.54 -35.08 -6.83
C GLY A 367 8.83 -34.67 -8.28
N ILE A 368 8.94 -33.38 -8.61
CA ILE A 368 9.14 -32.90 -9.97
C ILE A 368 10.65 -32.77 -10.28
N PRO A 369 11.20 -33.51 -11.25
CA PRO A 369 12.63 -33.46 -11.57
C PRO A 369 12.99 -32.17 -12.33
N LEU A 370 13.98 -31.43 -11.83
CA LEU A 370 14.58 -30.30 -12.54
C LEU A 370 15.75 -30.76 -13.44
N PRO A 371 16.02 -30.06 -14.56
CA PRO A 371 17.20 -30.34 -15.38
C PRO A 371 18.48 -30.13 -14.57
N SER A 372 19.42 -31.07 -14.72
CA SER A 372 20.64 -31.35 -13.93
C SER A 372 21.65 -30.21 -13.66
N ALA A 373 21.31 -28.94 -13.89
CA ALA A 373 22.19 -27.79 -13.64
C ALA A 373 21.97 -27.11 -12.27
N GLN A 374 20.88 -27.42 -11.56
CA GLN A 374 20.61 -26.90 -10.22
C GLN A 374 20.66 -28.05 -9.22
N ARG A 375 21.74 -28.08 -8.45
CA ARG A 375 22.08 -29.10 -7.46
C ARG A 375 20.92 -29.31 -6.48
N GLU A 376 20.33 -30.51 -6.48
CA GLU A 376 19.46 -30.97 -5.39
C GLU A 376 20.29 -31.06 -4.11
N VAL A 377 20.17 -30.06 -3.24
CA VAL A 377 20.52 -30.21 -1.83
C VAL A 377 19.25 -30.68 -1.13
N VAL A 378 19.04 -31.99 -1.12
CA VAL A 378 18.07 -32.60 -0.22
C VAL A 378 18.75 -32.84 1.12
N SER A 379 18.18 -32.27 2.18
CA SER A 379 17.89 -32.86 3.50
C SER A 379 18.24 -31.95 4.69
N SER A 380 17.18 -31.38 5.30
CA SER A 380 16.96 -31.43 6.75
C SER A 380 15.50 -31.09 7.06
N ASP A 381 14.93 -31.77 8.04
CA ASP A 381 13.54 -31.68 8.55
C ASP A 381 13.18 -30.32 9.19
N THR A 382 13.97 -29.28 8.95
CA THR A 382 13.75 -27.93 9.48
C THR A 382 14.05 -26.86 8.43
N LEU A 383 13.47 -27.02 7.24
CA LEU A 383 13.53 -25.95 6.23
C LEU A 383 12.59 -24.80 6.65
N ASP A 384 13.14 -23.60 6.79
CA ASP A 384 12.38 -22.39 7.15
C ASP A 384 11.26 -22.10 6.13
N LEU A 385 10.16 -21.47 6.58
CA LEU A 385 8.97 -21.20 5.77
C LEU A 385 9.33 -20.47 4.46
N TYR A 386 10.22 -19.47 4.56
CA TYR A 386 10.69 -18.71 3.41
C TYR A 386 11.52 -19.55 2.46
N SER A 387 12.29 -20.50 2.98
CA SER A 387 13.11 -21.43 2.18
C SER A 387 12.23 -22.45 1.43
N LYS A 388 11.15 -22.95 2.06
CA LYS A 388 10.13 -23.78 1.37
C LYS A 388 9.39 -22.99 0.30
N LEU A 389 9.06 -21.73 0.57
CA LEU A 389 8.36 -20.86 -0.38
C LEU A 389 9.23 -20.56 -1.61
N ALA A 390 10.51 -20.20 -1.41
CA ALA A 390 11.47 -19.95 -2.49
C ALA A 390 11.71 -21.21 -3.34
N TYR A 391 11.74 -22.39 -2.71
CA TYR A 391 11.79 -23.66 -3.42
C TYR A 391 10.56 -23.89 -4.30
N CYS A 392 9.37 -23.64 -3.76
CA CYS A 392 8.12 -23.75 -4.52
C CYS A 392 8.07 -22.75 -5.69
N GLU A 393 8.50 -21.51 -5.46
CA GLU A 393 8.57 -20.46 -6.47
C GLU A 393 9.45 -20.90 -7.64
N GLY A 394 10.71 -21.31 -7.39
CA GLY A 394 11.61 -21.75 -8.45
C GLY A 394 11.08 -22.93 -9.27
N LYS A 395 10.44 -23.91 -8.62
CA LYS A 395 9.79 -25.03 -9.32
C LYS A 395 8.57 -24.59 -10.13
N LEU A 396 7.74 -23.70 -9.61
CA LEU A 396 6.57 -23.19 -10.32
C LEU A 396 6.95 -22.32 -11.52
N THR A 397 7.99 -21.49 -11.40
CA THR A 397 8.51 -20.70 -12.53
C THR A 397 9.04 -21.60 -13.64
N TYR A 398 9.77 -22.67 -13.29
CA TYR A 398 10.20 -23.67 -14.26
C TYR A 398 9.02 -24.38 -14.95
N LEU A 399 7.99 -24.76 -14.18
CA LEU A 399 6.77 -25.35 -14.75
C LEU A 399 6.02 -24.37 -15.66
N ALA A 400 5.93 -23.10 -15.28
CA ALA A 400 5.28 -22.07 -16.08
C ALA A 400 6.01 -21.85 -17.42
N ASP A 401 7.34 -21.77 -17.40
CA ASP A 401 8.16 -21.66 -18.61
C ASP A 401 8.04 -22.92 -19.49
N LYS A 402 7.97 -24.11 -18.86
CA LYS A 402 7.73 -25.37 -19.56
C LYS A 402 6.34 -25.42 -20.21
N VAL A 403 5.30 -24.93 -19.54
CA VAL A 403 3.94 -24.83 -20.11
C VAL A 403 3.91 -23.83 -21.26
N GLN A 404 4.70 -22.75 -21.19
CA GLN A 404 4.76 -21.73 -22.23
C GLN A 404 5.55 -22.16 -23.47
N THR A 405 6.56 -23.03 -23.30
CA THR A 405 7.35 -23.63 -24.39
C THR A 405 6.69 -24.85 -25.03
N VAL A 406 5.76 -25.53 -24.34
CA VAL A 406 4.86 -26.52 -24.95
C VAL A 406 3.83 -25.77 -25.79
N SER A 407 4.13 -25.60 -27.08
CA SER A 407 3.17 -25.08 -28.07
C SER A 407 1.86 -25.87 -27.98
N ARG A 408 0.75 -25.15 -27.75
CA ARG A 408 -0.62 -25.67 -27.84
C ARG A 408 -0.83 -26.34 -29.21
N THR A 409 -0.63 -27.64 -29.31
CA THR A 409 -1.20 -28.43 -30.39
C THR A 409 -2.69 -28.53 -30.10
N GLU A 410 -3.52 -27.86 -30.90
CA GLU A 410 -4.99 -27.90 -30.74
C GLU A 410 -5.52 -29.34 -30.64
N GLU A 411 -4.89 -30.29 -31.34
CA GLU A 411 -5.26 -31.71 -31.34
C GLU A 411 -5.02 -32.45 -30.01
N ALA A 412 -4.04 -32.02 -29.20
CA ALA A 412 -3.81 -32.64 -27.89
C ALA A 412 -4.80 -32.11 -26.86
N ASN A 413 -5.16 -30.82 -26.96
CA ASN A 413 -6.13 -30.20 -26.07
C ASN A 413 -7.56 -30.66 -26.32
N THR A 414 -7.95 -30.94 -27.57
CA THR A 414 -9.26 -31.54 -27.87
C THR A 414 -9.35 -32.97 -27.36
N LYS A 415 -8.33 -33.81 -27.57
CA LYS A 415 -8.33 -35.19 -27.05
C LYS A 415 -8.36 -35.24 -25.52
N VAL A 416 -7.61 -34.38 -24.84
CA VAL A 416 -7.61 -34.31 -23.36
C VAL A 416 -8.95 -33.77 -22.85
N ARG A 417 -9.53 -32.76 -23.52
CA ARG A 417 -10.87 -32.23 -23.20
C ARG A 417 -11.95 -33.29 -23.39
N ASP A 418 -11.94 -34.01 -24.50
CA ASP A 418 -12.92 -35.06 -24.80
C ASP A 418 -12.79 -36.23 -23.82
N VAL A 419 -11.57 -36.60 -23.41
CA VAL A 419 -11.33 -37.63 -22.39
C VAL A 419 -11.80 -37.18 -21.00
N LEU A 420 -11.56 -35.91 -20.63
CA LEU A 420 -12.02 -35.34 -19.36
C LEU A 420 -13.54 -35.19 -19.31
N GLU A 421 -14.19 -34.68 -20.36
CA GLU A 421 -15.66 -34.65 -20.47
C GLU A 421 -16.23 -36.06 -20.38
N SER A 422 -15.64 -37.02 -21.10
CA SER A 422 -16.04 -38.43 -21.08
C SER A 422 -15.82 -39.10 -19.72
N SER A 423 -14.82 -38.68 -18.94
CA SER A 423 -14.59 -39.20 -17.59
C SER A 423 -15.55 -38.58 -16.57
N THR A 424 -15.83 -37.28 -16.67
CA THR A 424 -16.79 -36.59 -15.79
C THR A 424 -18.24 -37.05 -16.02
N LEU A 425 -18.58 -37.50 -17.23
CA LEU A 425 -19.88 -38.09 -17.55
C LEU A 425 -20.07 -39.51 -16.98
N LYS A 426 -18.99 -40.20 -16.61
CA LYS A 426 -19.02 -41.56 -16.03
C LYS A 426 -19.01 -41.57 -14.50
N GLU A 427 -18.82 -40.42 -13.86
CA GLU A 427 -18.69 -40.30 -12.42
C GLU A 427 -20.07 -40.19 -11.77
N LYS A 428 -20.55 -41.28 -11.15
CA LYS A 428 -21.90 -41.38 -10.53
C LYS A 428 -22.10 -40.51 -9.29
N TYR A 429 -21.04 -39.87 -8.80
CA TYR A 429 -21.08 -39.02 -7.62
C TYR A 429 -20.85 -37.58 -8.05
N ASN A 430 -21.93 -36.93 -8.48
CA ASN A 430 -22.00 -35.48 -8.47
C ASN A 430 -21.78 -35.00 -7.02
N THR A 431 -20.56 -34.63 -6.66
CA THR A 431 -20.30 -33.77 -5.50
C THR A 431 -20.81 -32.38 -5.87
N ARG A 432 -22.11 -32.22 -5.72
CA ARG A 432 -22.77 -30.92 -5.59
C ARG A 432 -22.05 -30.22 -4.43
N ILE A 433 -21.13 -29.32 -4.75
CA ILE A 433 -20.53 -28.45 -3.75
C ILE A 433 -21.67 -27.57 -3.27
N SER A 434 -22.22 -27.91 -2.10
CA SER A 434 -23.05 -26.99 -1.35
C SER A 434 -22.12 -25.88 -0.90
N PHE A 435 -22.28 -24.69 -1.47
CA PHE A 435 -21.76 -23.49 -0.83
C PHE A 435 -22.60 -23.30 0.43
N GLU A 436 -22.13 -23.85 1.55
CA GLU A 436 -22.51 -23.31 2.84
C GLU A 436 -22.07 -21.85 2.82
N ASP A 437 -23.04 -20.95 3.02
CA ASP A 437 -22.86 -19.51 3.11
C ASP A 437 -21.77 -19.21 4.13
N ARG A 438 -20.54 -19.10 3.62
CA ARG A 438 -19.41 -18.59 4.35
C ARG A 438 -19.69 -17.11 4.46
N GLU A 439 -20.28 -16.72 5.59
CA GLU A 439 -20.40 -15.34 6.03
C GLU A 439 -19.14 -14.58 5.59
N GLU A 440 -19.38 -13.47 4.90
CA GLU A 440 -18.40 -12.59 4.27
C GLU A 440 -17.18 -12.33 5.17
N ASP A 441 -16.15 -13.16 5.05
CA ASP A 441 -14.77 -12.70 5.18
C ASP A 441 -14.45 -11.91 3.90
N MET A 442 -15.12 -10.75 3.76
CA MET A 442 -14.56 -9.65 3.00
C MET A 442 -13.19 -9.37 3.61
N ILE A 443 -12.16 -9.89 2.96
CA ILE A 443 -10.82 -9.31 3.02
C ILE A 443 -11.03 -7.87 2.59
N ASP A 444 -11.11 -6.98 3.57
CA ASP A 444 -11.20 -5.55 3.36
C ASP A 444 -10.06 -5.18 2.41
N SER A 445 -10.47 -4.68 1.25
CA SER A 445 -9.57 -4.37 0.16
C SER A 445 -8.47 -3.47 0.68
N PHE A 446 -7.23 -3.76 0.28
CA PHE A 446 -6.07 -2.91 0.51
C PHE A 446 -6.41 -1.43 0.32
N GLN A 447 -6.72 -0.71 1.40
CA GLN A 447 -6.74 0.74 1.41
C GLN A 447 -5.29 1.19 1.50
N PHE A 448 -4.68 1.35 0.32
CA PHE A 448 -3.61 2.31 0.17
C PHE A 448 -4.12 3.66 0.64
N ALA A 449 -3.37 4.30 1.53
CA ALA A 449 -3.60 5.68 1.93
C ALA A 449 -3.30 6.58 0.72
N ASP A 450 -4.28 6.73 -0.17
CA ASP A 450 -4.27 7.81 -1.15
C ASP A 450 -4.62 9.11 -0.42
N ALA A 451 -3.67 10.03 -0.50
CA ALA A 451 -3.85 11.42 -0.14
C ALA A 451 -5.02 12.04 -0.94
N ASP A 452 -5.71 12.99 -0.30
CA ASP A 452 -6.81 13.81 -0.82
C ASP A 452 -8.19 13.15 -0.98
N HIS A 453 -8.82 12.89 0.18
CA HIS A 453 -10.27 12.96 0.31
C HIS A 453 -10.68 14.19 1.11
N SER A 454 -11.13 15.22 0.39
CA SER A 454 -11.85 16.36 0.98
C SER A 454 -13.00 15.84 1.84
N TYR A 455 -12.98 16.17 3.13
CA TYR A 455 -13.99 15.77 4.11
C TYR A 455 -15.40 16.16 3.64
N VAL A 456 -16.23 15.16 3.30
CA VAL A 456 -17.66 15.31 3.01
C VAL A 456 -18.44 14.79 4.23
N PRO A 457 -19.07 15.67 5.03
CA PRO A 457 -19.78 15.26 6.24
C PRO A 457 -20.97 14.35 5.92
N SER A 458 -21.11 13.28 6.70
CA SER A 458 -22.26 12.37 6.56
C SER A 458 -23.58 13.07 6.94
N ARG A 459 -24.71 12.59 6.39
CA ARG A 459 -26.06 13.10 6.73
C ARG A 459 -26.32 13.11 8.25
N ALA A 460 -25.76 12.16 8.99
CA ALA A 460 -25.87 12.09 10.45
C ALA A 460 -25.03 13.18 11.16
N GLU A 461 -23.87 13.53 10.63
CA GLU A 461 -23.06 14.65 11.13
C GLU A 461 -23.70 16.00 10.85
N ILE A 462 -24.26 16.18 9.65
CA ILE A 462 -25.02 17.39 9.30
C ILE A 462 -26.19 17.56 10.27
N LYS A 463 -26.94 16.48 10.58
CA LYS A 463 -27.99 16.50 11.60
C LYS A 463 -27.47 16.86 12.99
N ARG A 464 -26.38 16.25 13.46
CA ARG A 464 -25.79 16.57 14.78
C ARG A 464 -25.27 18.01 14.87
N ARG A 465 -24.77 18.56 13.76
CA ARG A 465 -24.26 19.94 13.72
C ARG A 465 -25.41 20.96 13.66
N ALA A 466 -26.48 20.65 12.93
CA ALA A 466 -27.71 21.43 12.92
C ALA A 466 -28.38 21.45 14.31
N GLN A 467 -28.46 20.30 14.98
CA GLN A 467 -29.01 20.18 16.35
C GLN A 467 -28.26 21.09 17.34
N ARG A 468 -26.91 21.04 17.32
CA ARG A 468 -26.06 21.90 18.17
C ARG A 468 -26.23 23.39 17.87
N LEU A 469 -26.49 23.76 16.62
CA LEU A 469 -26.75 25.14 16.21
C LEU A 469 -28.10 25.66 16.72
N ILE A 470 -29.13 24.80 16.72
CA ILE A 470 -30.45 25.10 17.28
C ILE A 470 -30.37 25.24 18.81
N GLU A 471 -29.69 24.32 19.49
CA GLU A 471 -29.49 24.36 20.95
C GLU A 471 -28.67 25.57 21.40
N GLY A 472 -27.68 25.99 20.61
CA GLY A 472 -26.89 27.20 20.85
C GLY A 472 -27.71 28.50 20.74
N LYS A 473 -28.67 28.57 19.81
CA LYS A 473 -29.54 29.75 19.64
C LYS A 473 -30.68 29.84 20.65
N LEU A 474 -31.10 28.72 21.24
CA LEU A 474 -32.15 28.71 22.29
C LEU A 474 -31.62 29.07 23.69
N LYS A 475 -30.31 29.02 23.93
CA LYS A 475 -29.71 29.31 25.26
C LYS A 475 -29.33 30.76 25.50
N ALA A 476 -29.50 31.67 24.53
CA ALA A 476 -29.17 33.08 24.68
C ALA A 476 -30.40 33.96 25.01
N ALA A 477 -31.07 33.69 26.14
CA ALA A 477 -32.04 34.64 26.70
C ALA A 477 -32.32 34.40 28.20
N ARG A 478 -31.36 34.65 29.09
CA ARG A 478 -31.68 35.04 30.47
C ARG A 478 -30.84 36.22 30.92
N LYS A 479 -31.51 37.37 30.98
CA LYS A 479 -31.04 38.69 31.42
C LYS A 479 -30.48 38.65 32.84
N LYS A 480 -29.34 39.33 33.06
CA LYS A 480 -28.88 39.75 34.39
C LYS A 480 -29.85 40.79 34.95
N LYS A 481 -30.34 40.58 36.18
CA LYS A 481 -30.95 41.65 37.00
C LYS A 481 -29.89 42.19 37.96
N LYS A 482 -29.90 43.52 38.09
CA LYS A 482 -29.21 44.31 39.13
C LYS A 482 -29.68 43.89 40.51
#